data_AF-A0A317SLB3-F1
#
_entry.id   AF-A0A317SLB3-F1
#
_cell.length_a   1.000
_cell.length_b   1.000
_cell.length_c   1.000
_cell.angle_alpha   90.00
_cell.angle_beta   90.00
_cell.angle_gamma   90.00
#
_symmetry.space_group_name_H-M   'P 1'
#
loop_
_entity.id
_entity.type
_entity.pdbx_description
1 polymer ?
#
loop_
_entity_poly.entity_id
_entity_poly.type
_entity_poly.pdbx_seq_one_letter_code
_entity_poly.pdbx_strand_id
1 'polypeptide(L)'
;MAVVEVPWRGILHPRLVELKGLDSVGSSWPPFGRPPLTTQSLLTSARFTREYLPVRLSRRIRALRNLPYIIVSNPNISAIYNNYIDSLSAILDFPPESLTSLTEESKFTELLTGVVKTHSNTIPILAKGFLECRGYTTPKEATKFLDHHLRARIGTRLMAEQHIGLHLASVPQPPTVNVPGKSYIGTVDTELRPAEIIESCASFVGDICELRYGARPKLTIDGNPDITFPYIPVHLEYIITELLKNAFRATIEANLSMAPTEGEVVAGFLSGAEAGMSPGEGEPMLLLMDPIGVAERSQLLEVVP
;
A
#
# COMPACT_ATOMS: atom_id res chain seq x y z
N MET A 1 7.91 -11.34 -24.42
CA MET A 1 6.74 -11.26 -23.52
C MET A 1 7.25 -11.34 -22.08
N ALA A 2 7.18 -10.23 -21.35
CA ALA A 2 7.55 -10.18 -19.95
C ALA A 2 6.27 -10.43 -19.17
N VAL A 3 6.33 -11.36 -18.23
CA VAL A 3 5.19 -11.74 -17.40
C VAL A 3 5.52 -11.28 -15.99
N VAL A 4 4.87 -10.22 -15.54
CA VAL A 4 4.95 -9.83 -14.13
C VAL A 4 3.92 -10.63 -13.38
N GLU A 5 4.35 -11.69 -12.72
CA GLU A 5 3.54 -12.43 -11.76
C GLU A 5 3.53 -11.66 -10.44
N VAL A 6 2.37 -11.13 -10.07
CA VAL A 6 2.16 -10.55 -8.74
C VAL A 6 1.42 -11.59 -7.89
N PRO A 7 2.14 -12.44 -7.13
CA PRO A 7 1.48 -13.37 -6.20
C PRO A 7 0.84 -12.56 -5.07
N TRP A 8 -0.43 -12.82 -4.77
CA TRP A 8 -1.21 -12.04 -3.81
C TRP A 8 -0.66 -12.11 -2.38
N ARG A 9 0.10 -13.16 -2.04
CA ARG A 9 0.83 -13.27 -0.76
C ARG A 9 2.15 -12.47 -0.70
N GLY A 10 2.71 -12.03 -1.82
CA GLY A 10 4.07 -11.47 -1.89
C GLY A 10 4.21 -10.02 -1.38
N ILE A 11 3.10 -9.27 -1.30
CA ILE A 11 3.11 -7.84 -0.93
C ILE A 11 3.03 -7.66 0.60
N LEU A 12 2.60 -8.69 1.32
CA LEU A 12 2.72 -8.79 2.77
C LEU A 12 3.95 -9.67 3.07
N HIS A 13 5.08 -9.04 3.43
CA HIS A 13 6.36 -9.73 3.72
C HIS A 13 6.15 -11.02 4.55
N PRO A 14 6.92 -12.10 4.31
CA PRO A 14 6.87 -13.34 5.10
C PRO A 14 7.10 -13.17 6.61
N ARG A 15 7.38 -11.96 7.12
CA ARG A 15 7.50 -11.63 8.57
C ARG A 15 6.28 -10.91 9.15
N LEU A 16 5.30 -10.57 8.31
CA LEU A 16 3.91 -10.45 8.74
C LEU A 16 3.30 -11.85 8.93
N VAL A 17 3.87 -12.87 8.27
CA VAL A 17 3.48 -14.30 8.35
C VAL A 17 4.34 -15.10 9.35
N GLU A 18 5.60 -14.75 9.59
CA GLU A 18 6.50 -15.39 10.58
C GLU A 18 6.38 -14.79 11.99
N LEU A 19 5.16 -14.47 12.40
CA LEU A 19 4.76 -14.82 13.77
C LEU A 19 4.33 -16.29 13.68
N LYS A 20 5.30 -17.20 13.83
CA LYS A 20 5.10 -18.65 13.80
C LYS A 20 3.91 -19.02 14.70
N GLY A 21 2.81 -19.35 14.06
CA GLY A 21 1.54 -19.70 14.69
C GLY A 21 0.36 -19.58 13.73
N LEU A 22 0.56 -19.72 12.42
CA LEU A 22 -0.50 -19.52 11.40
C LEU A 22 -1.05 -20.81 10.79
N ASP A 23 -0.72 -21.97 11.37
CA ASP A 23 -1.38 -23.25 11.07
C ASP A 23 -2.47 -23.60 12.10
N SER A 24 -2.69 -22.74 13.09
CA SER A 24 -3.76 -22.87 14.10
C SER A 24 -4.52 -21.56 14.34
N VAL A 25 -4.39 -20.57 13.46
CA VAL A 25 -4.90 -19.21 13.69
C VAL A 25 -5.64 -18.70 12.46
N GLY A 26 -6.91 -19.08 12.39
CA GLY A 26 -7.95 -18.28 11.75
C GLY A 26 -8.46 -17.16 12.67
N SER A 27 -7.62 -16.58 13.55
CA SER A 27 -8.10 -15.87 14.75
C SER A 27 -7.22 -14.73 15.33
N SER A 28 -6.20 -14.19 14.62
CA SER A 28 -5.29 -13.16 15.20
C SER A 28 -5.27 -11.77 14.53
N TRP A 29 -6.18 -11.48 13.60
CA TRP A 29 -6.66 -10.11 13.41
C TRP A 29 -8.00 -10.07 14.14
N PRO A 30 -8.28 -9.12 15.07
CA PRO A 30 -9.59 -9.14 15.71
C PRO A 30 -10.63 -9.01 14.60
N PRO A 31 -11.52 -10.00 14.38
CA PRO A 31 -12.66 -9.78 13.52
C PRO A 31 -13.56 -8.81 14.29
N PHE A 32 -13.32 -7.51 14.13
CA PHE A 32 -14.12 -6.48 14.79
C PHE A 32 -15.60 -6.56 14.39
N GLY A 33 -15.90 -7.30 13.32
CA GLY A 33 -17.22 -7.54 12.76
C GLY A 33 -17.39 -6.79 11.44
N ARG A 34 -18.56 -6.97 10.81
CA ARG A 34 -18.98 -6.12 9.69
C ARG A 34 -19.57 -4.83 10.25
N PRO A 35 -19.19 -3.64 9.75
CA PRO A 35 -19.83 -2.39 10.10
C PRO A 35 -21.34 -2.41 9.80
N PRO A 36 -22.16 -1.64 10.53
CA PRO A 36 -21.76 -0.76 11.63
C PRO A 36 -21.38 -1.56 12.88
N LEU A 37 -20.25 -1.19 13.50
CA LEU A 37 -19.75 -1.83 14.70
C LEU A 37 -20.51 -1.38 15.94
N THR A 38 -20.60 -2.26 16.94
CA THR A 38 -21.02 -1.84 18.28
C THR A 38 -19.98 -0.91 18.90
N THR A 39 -20.42 -0.02 19.80
CA THR A 39 -19.52 0.84 20.59
C THR A 39 -18.38 0.06 21.23
N GLN A 40 -18.67 -1.10 21.79
CA GLN A 40 -17.66 -1.94 22.44
C GLN A 40 -16.60 -2.45 21.45
N SER A 41 -17.03 -2.90 20.26
CA SER A 41 -16.13 -3.37 19.20
C SER A 41 -15.24 -2.23 18.66
N LEU A 42 -15.80 -1.02 18.53
CA LEU A 42 -15.05 0.15 18.07
C LEU A 42 -14.02 0.61 19.12
N LEU A 43 -14.40 0.65 20.40
CA LEU A 43 -13.46 0.92 21.50
C LEU A 43 -12.35 -0.13 21.59
N THR A 44 -12.67 -1.40 21.34
CA THR A 44 -11.66 -2.48 21.28
C THR A 44 -10.67 -2.25 20.14
N SER A 45 -11.16 -1.82 18.98
CA SER A 45 -10.33 -1.43 17.83
C SER A 45 -9.42 -0.24 18.13
N ALA A 46 -9.95 0.79 18.80
CA ALA A 46 -9.19 1.96 19.21
C ALA A 46 -8.05 1.58 20.18
N ARG A 47 -8.36 0.80 21.22
CA ARG A 47 -7.38 0.35 22.22
C ARG A 47 -6.28 -0.51 21.62
N PHE A 48 -6.65 -1.45 20.74
CA PHE A 48 -5.69 -2.24 19.98
C PHE A 48 -4.76 -1.34 19.18
N THR A 49 -5.32 -0.40 18.42
CA THR A 49 -4.52 0.52 17.59
C THR A 49 -3.57 1.37 18.45
N ARG A 50 -4.05 1.88 19.59
CA ARG A 50 -3.28 2.66 20.56
C ARG A 50 -2.16 1.87 21.25
N GLU A 51 -2.34 0.57 21.45
CA GLU A 51 -1.34 -0.32 22.06
C GLU A 51 -0.18 -0.59 21.09
N TYR A 52 -0.48 -0.90 19.83
CA TYR A 52 0.54 -1.39 18.88
C TYR A 52 1.22 -0.29 18.06
N LEU A 53 0.54 0.83 17.75
CA LEU A 53 1.13 1.92 16.96
C LEU A 53 2.40 2.52 17.59
N PRO A 54 2.44 2.88 18.89
CA PRO A 54 3.65 3.43 19.51
C PRO A 54 4.86 2.51 19.39
N VAL A 55 4.66 1.20 19.51
CA VAL A 55 5.74 0.20 19.35
C VAL A 55 6.26 0.21 17.91
N ARG A 56 5.39 0.36 16.92
CA ARG A 56 5.80 0.45 15.52
C ARG A 56 6.54 1.74 15.22
N LEU A 57 6.05 2.89 15.70
CA LEU A 57 6.70 4.20 15.50
C LEU A 57 8.07 4.26 16.20
N SER A 58 8.17 3.80 17.46
CA SER A 58 9.45 3.74 18.18
C SER A 58 10.51 2.90 17.46
N ARG A 59 10.11 1.79 16.82
CA ARG A 59 11.01 1.00 15.96
C ARG A 59 11.47 1.77 14.72
N ARG A 60 10.66 2.67 14.16
CA ARG A 60 11.05 3.56 13.05
C ARG A 60 12.02 4.65 13.51
N ILE A 61 11.74 5.28 14.65
CA ILE A 61 12.64 6.24 15.30
C ILE A 61 14.00 5.60 15.55
N ARG A 62 14.02 4.40 16.13
CA ARG A 62 15.27 3.66 16.36
C ARG A 62 16.01 3.32 15.06
N ALA A 63 15.30 2.92 14.01
CA ALA A 63 15.91 2.66 12.71
C ALA A 63 16.59 3.91 12.13
N LEU A 64 15.95 5.08 12.23
CA LEU A 64 16.53 6.36 11.80
C LEU A 64 17.74 6.75 12.65
N ARG A 65 17.65 6.60 13.98
CA ARG A 65 18.78 6.89 14.91
C ARG A 65 20.01 6.02 14.70
N ASN A 66 19.84 4.83 14.12
CA ASN A 66 20.93 3.90 13.86
C ASN A 66 21.66 4.18 12.54
N LEU A 67 21.21 5.14 11.74
CA LEU A 67 21.97 5.59 10.56
C LEU A 67 23.23 6.37 11.00
N PRO A 68 24.28 6.40 10.15
CA PRO A 68 25.43 7.28 10.36
C PRO A 68 25.00 8.72 10.64
N TYR A 69 25.67 9.37 11.60
CA TYR A 69 25.30 10.73 12.05
C TYR A 69 25.14 11.71 10.87
N ILE A 70 26.08 11.69 9.91
CA ILE A 70 26.05 12.55 8.73
C ILE A 70 24.80 12.37 7.86
N ILE A 71 24.21 11.17 7.84
CA ILE A 71 22.98 10.87 7.12
C ILE A 71 21.77 11.37 7.92
N VAL A 72 21.75 11.13 9.24
CA VAL A 72 20.68 11.61 10.12
C VAL A 72 20.60 13.15 10.14
N SER A 73 21.74 13.84 10.05
CA SER A 73 21.81 15.29 9.98
C SER A 73 21.25 15.89 8.69
N ASN A 74 20.98 15.08 7.65
CA ASN A 74 20.34 15.58 6.44
C ASN A 74 18.95 16.17 6.76
N PRO A 75 18.60 17.37 6.24
CA PRO A 75 17.32 18.02 6.57
C PRO A 75 16.09 17.17 6.25
N ASN A 76 16.10 16.42 5.15
CA ASN A 76 14.97 15.56 4.76
C ASN A 76 14.81 14.39 5.73
N ILE A 77 15.92 13.73 6.11
CA ILE A 77 15.91 12.59 7.04
C ILE A 77 15.56 13.05 8.46
N SER A 78 16.11 14.17 8.89
CA SER A 78 15.81 14.80 10.19
C SER A 78 14.33 15.22 10.29
N ALA A 79 13.75 15.78 9.22
CA ALA A 79 12.32 16.12 9.18
C ALA A 79 11.45 14.87 9.39
N ILE A 80 11.77 13.76 8.72
CA ILE A 80 11.04 12.49 8.90
C ILE A 80 11.22 11.94 10.31
N TYR A 81 12.42 12.02 10.87
CA TYR A 81 12.70 11.64 12.25
C TYR A 81 11.83 12.43 13.25
N ASN A 82 11.75 13.75 13.10
CA ASN A 82 10.91 14.61 13.94
C ASN A 82 9.43 14.28 13.78
N ASN A 83 8.93 14.09 12.55
CA ASN A 83 7.55 13.66 12.31
C ASN A 83 7.20 12.36 13.05
N TYR A 84 8.13 11.40 13.13
CA TYR A 84 7.93 10.16 13.89
C TYR A 84 7.91 10.40 15.40
N ILE A 85 8.75 11.29 15.92
CA ILE A 85 8.72 11.70 17.34
C ILE A 85 7.39 12.37 17.66
N ASP A 86 6.99 13.37 16.89
CA ASP A 86 5.78 14.14 17.14
C ASP A 86 4.54 13.23 17.09
N SER A 87 4.48 12.32 16.12
CA SER A 87 3.41 11.33 16.03
C SER A 87 3.41 10.34 17.19
N LEU A 88 4.59 9.91 17.65
CA LEU A 88 4.69 9.03 18.81
C LEU A 88 4.22 9.75 20.08
N SER A 89 4.67 10.98 20.31
CA SER A 89 4.27 11.81 21.45
C SER A 89 2.77 12.04 21.43
N ALA A 90 2.20 12.49 20.30
CA ALA A 90 0.76 12.72 20.17
C ALA A 90 -0.07 11.46 20.52
N ILE A 91 0.34 10.28 20.05
CA ILE A 91 -0.35 9.04 20.39
C ILE A 91 -0.15 8.71 21.88
N LEU A 92 1.07 8.87 22.42
CA LEU A 92 1.36 8.58 23.82
C LEU A 92 0.59 9.46 24.80
N ASP A 93 0.38 10.73 24.44
CA ASP A 93 -0.40 11.72 25.20
C ASP A 93 -1.90 11.37 25.29
N PHE A 94 -2.36 10.38 24.52
CA PHE A 94 -3.69 9.80 24.65
C PHE A 94 -3.62 8.53 25.53
N PRO A 95 -4.02 8.55 26.82
CA PRO A 95 -3.85 7.39 27.71
C PRO A 95 -4.78 6.23 27.31
N PRO A 96 -4.39 4.95 27.48
CA PRO A 96 -5.27 3.82 27.22
C PRO A 96 -6.58 3.86 28.03
N GLU A 97 -6.53 4.40 29.25
CA GLU A 97 -7.67 4.50 30.16
C GLU A 97 -8.71 5.53 29.71
N SER A 98 -8.35 6.49 28.83
CA SER A 98 -9.31 7.49 28.34
C SER A 98 -10.26 6.96 27.26
N LEU A 99 -9.91 5.85 26.58
CA LEU A 99 -10.73 5.20 25.54
C LEU A 99 -11.92 4.43 26.14
N THR A 100 -12.86 5.14 26.75
CA THR A 100 -14.06 4.57 27.41
C THR A 100 -15.37 5.00 26.77
N SER A 101 -15.37 6.05 25.94
CA SER A 101 -16.56 6.60 25.30
C SER A 101 -16.35 6.82 23.81
N LEU A 102 -17.44 6.89 23.04
CA LEU A 102 -17.40 7.20 21.61
C LEU A 102 -16.79 8.58 21.34
N THR A 103 -17.00 9.56 22.22
CA THR A 103 -16.42 10.90 22.07
C THR A 103 -14.89 10.87 22.09
N GLU A 104 -14.30 10.09 23.00
CA GLU A 104 -12.85 9.93 23.08
C GLU A 104 -12.31 9.10 21.92
N GLU A 105 -13.05 8.08 21.46
CA GLU A 105 -12.70 7.32 20.28
C GLU A 105 -12.73 8.16 18.99
N SER A 106 -13.71 9.06 18.82
CA SER A 106 -13.74 10.03 17.72
C SER A 106 -12.51 10.94 17.72
N LYS A 107 -12.12 11.48 18.89
CA LYS A 107 -10.90 12.30 19.03
C LYS A 107 -9.64 11.51 18.68
N PHE A 108 -9.58 10.26 19.10
CA PHE A 108 -8.47 9.38 18.76
C PHE A 108 -8.41 9.09 17.24
N THR A 109 -9.56 8.87 16.60
CA THR A 109 -9.66 8.71 15.14
C THR A 109 -9.19 9.97 14.39
N GLU A 110 -9.54 11.16 14.86
CA GLU A 110 -9.05 12.43 14.30
C GLU A 110 -7.52 12.55 14.41
N LEU A 111 -6.97 12.22 15.59
CA LEU A 111 -5.54 12.17 15.81
C LEU A 111 -4.83 11.21 14.84
N LEU A 112 -5.37 9.99 14.67
CA LEU A 112 -4.82 9.01 13.73
C LEU A 112 -4.87 9.51 12.29
N THR A 113 -5.95 10.19 11.90
CA THR A 113 -6.09 10.81 10.57
C THR A 113 -4.97 11.83 10.34
N GLY A 114 -4.67 12.65 11.34
CA GLY A 114 -3.53 13.57 11.34
C GLY A 114 -2.19 12.85 11.16
N VAL A 115 -1.94 11.79 11.93
CA VAL A 115 -0.72 10.97 11.82
C VAL A 115 -0.57 10.36 10.43
N VAL A 116 -1.61 9.75 9.88
CA VAL A 116 -1.60 9.15 8.53
C VAL A 116 -1.28 10.20 7.46
N LYS A 117 -1.81 11.42 7.61
CA LYS A 117 -1.55 12.55 6.70
C LYS A 117 -0.11 13.05 6.80
N THR A 118 0.41 13.25 8.01
CA THR A 118 1.80 13.69 8.25
C THR A 118 2.82 12.77 7.60
N HIS A 119 2.56 11.47 7.58
CA HIS A 119 3.47 10.47 7.01
C HIS A 119 3.20 10.14 5.54
N SER A 120 2.34 10.88 4.83
CA SER A 120 1.99 10.62 3.42
C SER A 120 3.23 10.59 2.51
N ASN A 121 4.12 11.57 2.63
CA ASN A 121 5.28 11.77 1.75
C ASN A 121 6.61 11.22 2.33
N THR A 122 6.55 10.34 3.33
CA THR A 122 7.75 9.84 4.02
C THR A 122 8.78 9.21 3.05
N ILE A 123 8.32 8.43 2.08
CA ILE A 123 9.22 7.67 1.20
C ILE A 123 9.96 8.57 0.21
N PRO A 124 9.28 9.43 -0.57
CA PRO A 124 9.98 10.35 -1.47
C PRO A 124 10.96 11.27 -0.73
N ILE A 125 10.58 11.75 0.46
CA ILE A 125 11.45 12.61 1.28
C ILE A 125 12.68 11.84 1.76
N LEU A 126 12.52 10.60 2.22
CA LEU A 126 13.66 9.76 2.59
C LEU A 126 14.55 9.44 1.38
N ALA A 127 13.98 9.08 0.24
CA ALA A 127 14.72 8.78 -0.99
C ALA A 127 15.57 9.99 -1.42
N LYS A 128 14.99 11.20 -1.39
CA LYS A 128 15.72 12.45 -1.62
C LYS A 128 16.88 12.66 -0.62
N GLY A 129 16.65 12.41 0.67
CA GLY A 129 17.70 12.52 1.69
C GLY A 129 18.86 11.54 1.46
N PHE A 130 18.56 10.29 1.09
CA PHE A 130 19.59 9.30 0.75
C PHE A 130 20.35 9.66 -0.53
N LEU A 131 19.67 10.25 -1.53
CA LEU A 131 20.30 10.73 -2.75
C LEU A 131 21.31 11.86 -2.47
N GLU A 132 20.95 12.81 -1.61
CA GLU A 132 21.85 13.89 -1.15
C GLU A 132 23.04 13.35 -0.33
N CYS A 133 22.86 12.21 0.36
CA CYS A 133 23.89 11.56 1.16
C CYS A 133 24.63 10.40 0.44
N ARG A 134 24.54 10.30 -0.90
CA ARG A 134 25.12 9.18 -1.68
C ARG A 134 26.63 8.96 -1.49
N GLY A 135 27.38 9.96 -1.02
CA GLY A 135 28.81 9.84 -0.70
C GLY A 135 29.11 9.18 0.64
N TYR A 136 28.08 8.95 1.47
CA TYR A 136 28.23 8.49 2.86
C TYR A 136 27.54 7.14 3.14
N THR A 137 26.95 6.52 2.13
CA THR A 137 26.34 5.18 2.21
C THR A 137 26.40 4.49 0.86
N THR A 138 26.43 3.16 0.86
CA THR A 138 26.37 2.41 -0.39
C THR A 138 24.94 2.35 -0.93
N PRO A 139 24.73 2.29 -2.26
CA PRO A 139 23.39 2.12 -2.83
C PRO A 139 22.65 0.92 -2.24
N LYS A 140 23.36 -0.20 -2.01
CA LYS A 140 22.80 -1.42 -1.41
C LYS A 140 22.26 -1.20 0.00
N GLU A 141 22.95 -0.42 0.83
CA GLU A 141 22.50 -0.10 2.19
C GLU A 141 21.31 0.85 2.19
N ALA A 142 21.35 1.89 1.33
CA ALA A 142 20.25 2.82 1.15
C ALA A 142 18.97 2.08 0.71
N THR A 143 19.04 1.25 -0.34
CA THR A 143 17.92 0.44 -0.81
C THR A 143 17.41 -0.50 0.29
N LYS A 144 18.31 -1.20 0.99
CA LYS A 144 17.92 -2.09 2.10
C LYS A 144 17.19 -1.33 3.22
N PHE A 145 17.63 -0.12 3.54
CA PHE A 145 16.97 0.72 4.53
C PHE A 145 15.59 1.16 4.05
N LEU A 146 15.49 1.71 2.83
CA LEU A 146 14.24 2.18 2.24
C LEU A 146 13.21 1.06 2.13
N ASP A 147 13.60 -0.12 1.66
CA ASP A 147 12.77 -1.34 1.64
C ASP A 147 12.22 -1.69 3.01
N HIS A 148 13.09 -1.75 4.01
CA HIS A 148 12.67 -2.07 5.37
C HIS A 148 11.76 -0.98 5.95
N HIS A 149 11.99 0.27 5.58
CA HIS A 149 11.16 1.40 6.00
C HIS A 149 9.78 1.36 5.34
N LEU A 150 9.72 1.12 4.03
CA LEU A 150 8.52 0.93 3.22
C LEU A 150 7.62 -0.15 3.80
N ARG A 151 8.15 -1.37 3.97
CA ARG A 151 7.37 -2.52 4.47
C ARG A 151 6.81 -2.27 5.87
N ALA A 152 7.60 -1.67 6.75
CA ALA A 152 7.14 -1.34 8.10
C ALA A 152 6.07 -0.24 8.08
N ARG A 153 6.21 0.76 7.20
CA ARG A 153 5.25 1.84 7.04
C ARG A 153 3.92 1.33 6.49
N ILE A 154 3.91 0.45 5.49
CA ILE A 154 2.70 -0.17 4.93
C ILE A 154 1.85 -0.79 6.05
N GLY A 155 2.43 -1.68 6.87
CA GLY A 155 1.67 -2.32 7.95
C GLY A 155 1.27 -1.38 9.08
N THR A 156 2.05 -0.32 9.33
CA THR A 156 1.71 0.69 10.36
C THR A 156 0.57 1.59 9.91
N ARG A 157 0.61 2.01 8.64
CA ARG A 157 -0.43 2.81 8.00
C ARG A 157 -1.74 2.02 7.90
N LEU A 158 -1.68 0.76 7.45
CA LEU A 158 -2.83 -0.12 7.36
C LEU A 158 -3.55 -0.28 8.72
N MET A 159 -2.80 -0.43 9.81
CA MET A 159 -3.37 -0.52 11.16
C MET A 159 -4.17 0.74 11.54
N ALA A 160 -3.63 1.93 11.27
CA ALA A 160 -4.31 3.19 11.56
C ALA A 160 -5.54 3.39 10.64
N GLU A 161 -5.36 3.21 9.33
CA GLU A 161 -6.43 3.36 8.34
C GLU A 161 -7.56 2.35 8.57
N GLN A 162 -7.26 1.14 9.04
CA GLN A 162 -8.29 0.16 9.38
C GLN A 162 -9.22 0.69 10.48
N HIS A 163 -8.66 1.24 11.56
CA HIS A 163 -9.49 1.81 12.63
C HIS A 163 -10.31 3.00 12.12
N ILE A 164 -9.68 3.91 11.37
CA ILE A 164 -10.36 5.06 10.76
C ILE A 164 -11.53 4.59 9.88
N GLY A 165 -11.31 3.61 9.00
CA GLY A 165 -12.36 3.08 8.13
C GLY A 165 -13.50 2.42 8.90
N LEU A 166 -13.19 1.69 9.98
CA LEU A 166 -14.23 1.10 10.84
C LEU A 166 -15.04 2.17 11.56
N HIS A 167 -14.41 3.24 12.02
CA HIS A 167 -15.07 4.40 12.62
C HIS A 167 -16.03 5.06 11.64
N LEU A 168 -15.55 5.43 10.45
CA LEU A 168 -16.34 6.10 9.42
C LEU A 168 -17.57 5.30 8.98
N ALA A 169 -17.45 3.96 8.96
CA ALA A 169 -18.55 3.07 8.60
C ALA A 169 -19.52 2.78 9.76
N SER A 170 -19.17 3.11 11.01
CA SER A 170 -19.97 2.78 12.21
C SER A 170 -20.61 3.99 12.88
N VAL A 171 -20.04 5.18 12.70
CA VAL A 171 -20.51 6.43 13.31
C VAL A 171 -21.15 7.31 12.23
N PRO A 172 -22.33 7.92 12.48
CA PRO A 172 -22.96 8.83 11.52
C PRO A 172 -22.01 9.95 11.08
N GLN A 173 -21.75 10.01 9.78
CA GLN A 173 -20.88 11.02 9.18
C GLN A 173 -21.70 12.15 8.55
N PRO A 174 -21.16 13.38 8.49
CA PRO A 174 -21.78 14.43 7.71
C PRO A 174 -21.81 14.05 6.23
N PRO A 175 -22.76 14.58 5.45
CA PRO A 175 -22.96 14.22 4.04
C PRO A 175 -21.78 14.56 3.11
N THR A 176 -20.77 15.28 3.62
CA THR A 176 -19.53 15.63 2.91
C THR A 176 -18.48 14.52 2.93
N VAL A 177 -18.62 13.52 3.83
CA VAL A 177 -17.66 12.42 3.95
C VAL A 177 -18.15 11.26 3.09
N ASN A 178 -17.30 10.83 2.14
CA ASN A 178 -17.58 9.65 1.33
C ASN A 178 -17.36 8.39 2.19
N VAL A 179 -18.45 7.75 2.60
CA VAL A 179 -18.40 6.50 3.37
C VAL A 179 -18.26 5.34 2.38
N PRO A 180 -17.28 4.43 2.55
CA PRO A 180 -17.11 3.28 1.67
C PRO A 180 -18.39 2.43 1.55
N GLY A 181 -18.52 1.73 0.42
CA GLY A 181 -19.69 0.91 0.11
C GLY A 181 -19.92 -0.24 1.11
N LYS A 182 -21.07 -0.90 1.00
CA LYS A 182 -21.50 -1.97 1.94
C LYS A 182 -20.56 -3.19 1.98
N SER A 183 -19.72 -3.38 0.96
CA SER A 183 -18.73 -4.46 0.89
C SER A 183 -17.49 -4.22 1.76
N TYR A 184 -17.32 -3.02 2.33
CA TYR A 184 -16.12 -2.63 3.06
C TYR A 184 -16.15 -3.03 4.54
N ILE A 185 -15.03 -3.57 5.01
CA ILE A 185 -14.71 -3.78 6.43
C ILE A 185 -13.44 -2.98 6.75
N GLY A 186 -13.63 -1.72 7.11
CA GLY A 186 -12.53 -0.77 7.27
C GLY A 186 -11.88 -0.47 5.91
N THR A 187 -10.63 -0.88 5.73
CA THR A 187 -9.86 -0.69 4.48
C THR A 187 -9.99 -1.86 3.50
N VAL A 188 -10.57 -2.98 3.95
CA VAL A 188 -10.72 -4.19 3.13
C VAL A 188 -12.06 -4.13 2.41
N ASP A 189 -12.04 -4.21 1.08
CA ASP A 189 -13.23 -4.46 0.27
C ASP A 189 -13.38 -5.97 0.10
N THR A 190 -14.51 -6.52 0.51
CA THR A 190 -14.76 -7.97 0.46
C THR A 190 -15.16 -8.47 -0.93
N GLU A 191 -15.55 -7.57 -1.82
CA GLU A 191 -16.04 -7.86 -3.18
C GLU A 191 -15.26 -7.04 -4.21
N LEU A 192 -13.96 -6.81 -3.99
CA LEU A 192 -13.12 -5.99 -4.88
C LEU A 192 -13.08 -6.59 -6.29
N ARG A 193 -13.42 -5.76 -7.28
CA ARG A 193 -13.26 -6.05 -8.70
C ARG A 193 -11.94 -5.46 -9.20
N PRO A 194 -10.92 -6.28 -9.47
CA PRO A 194 -9.60 -5.78 -9.88
C PRO A 194 -9.63 -5.12 -11.26
N ALA A 195 -10.53 -5.55 -12.16
CA ALA A 195 -10.65 -4.97 -13.50
C ALA A 195 -10.94 -3.47 -13.44
N GLU A 196 -11.86 -3.04 -12.56
CA GLU A 196 -12.20 -1.62 -12.36
C GLU A 196 -10.99 -0.80 -11.91
N ILE A 197 -10.17 -1.36 -11.01
CA ILE A 197 -8.94 -0.69 -10.53
C ILE A 197 -7.93 -0.59 -11.67
N ILE A 198 -7.74 -1.65 -12.46
CA ILE A 198 -6.81 -1.65 -13.59
C ILE A 198 -7.24 -0.63 -14.65
N GLU A 199 -8.52 -0.58 -15.00
CA GLU A 199 -9.06 0.40 -15.95
C GLU A 199 -8.85 1.83 -15.45
N SER A 200 -9.15 2.10 -14.18
CA SER A 200 -8.94 3.41 -13.57
C SER A 200 -7.47 3.83 -13.59
N CYS A 201 -6.56 2.94 -13.17
CA CYS A 201 -5.12 3.18 -13.21
C CYS A 201 -4.62 3.38 -14.64
N ALA A 202 -5.10 2.60 -15.61
CA ALA A 202 -4.71 2.73 -17.01
C ALA A 202 -5.21 4.02 -17.65
N SER A 203 -6.41 4.47 -17.28
CA SER A 203 -6.90 5.78 -17.66
C SER A 203 -5.96 6.87 -17.14
N PHE A 204 -5.69 6.87 -15.83
CA PHE A 204 -4.83 7.86 -15.19
C PHE A 204 -3.40 7.88 -15.77
N VAL A 205 -2.77 6.71 -15.91
CA VAL A 205 -1.42 6.59 -16.49
C VAL A 205 -1.41 6.95 -17.97
N GLY A 206 -2.47 6.61 -18.70
CA GLY A 206 -2.65 7.00 -20.10
C GLY A 206 -2.68 8.51 -20.29
N ASP A 207 -3.39 9.24 -19.42
CA ASP A 207 -3.44 10.71 -19.48
C ASP A 207 -2.05 11.34 -19.23
N ILE A 208 -1.27 10.76 -18.30
CA ILE A 208 0.13 11.17 -18.05
C ILE A 208 0.98 10.92 -19.30
N CYS A 209 0.81 9.77 -19.95
CA CYS A 209 1.58 9.42 -21.15
C CYS A 209 1.25 10.31 -22.34
N GLU A 210 -0.04 10.60 -22.54
CA GLU A 210 -0.52 11.50 -23.59
C GLU A 210 0.04 12.91 -23.40
N LEU A 211 0.01 13.44 -22.16
CA LEU A 211 0.59 14.74 -21.85
C LEU A 211 2.11 14.80 -22.06
N ARG A 212 2.83 13.73 -21.71
CA ARG A 212 4.31 13.73 -21.70
C ARG A 212 4.93 13.32 -23.04
N TYR A 213 4.30 12.40 -23.75
CA TYR A 213 4.84 11.76 -24.94
C TYR A 213 3.97 11.94 -26.19
N GLY A 214 2.75 12.50 -26.06
CA GLY A 214 1.81 12.64 -27.16
C GLY A 214 1.19 11.33 -27.64
N ALA A 215 1.35 10.25 -26.87
CA ALA A 215 0.89 8.91 -27.22
C ALA A 215 0.31 8.18 -26.00
N ARG A 216 -0.70 7.35 -26.25
CA ARG A 216 -1.40 6.55 -25.24
C ARG A 216 -1.42 5.08 -25.68
N PRO A 217 -0.73 4.17 -24.95
CA PRO A 217 -0.86 2.74 -25.19
C PRO A 217 -2.28 2.25 -24.97
N LYS A 218 -2.70 1.28 -25.77
CA LYS A 218 -3.99 0.60 -25.58
C LYS A 218 -3.85 -0.45 -24.49
N LEU A 219 -4.79 -0.50 -23.55
CA LEU A 219 -4.92 -1.59 -22.60
C LEU A 219 -6.02 -2.56 -23.06
N THR A 220 -5.73 -3.86 -23.04
CA THR A 220 -6.73 -4.92 -23.20
C THR A 220 -6.72 -5.81 -21.96
N ILE A 221 -7.90 -6.08 -21.40
CA ILE A 221 -8.06 -6.94 -20.21
C ILE A 221 -8.58 -8.30 -20.67
N ASP A 222 -7.80 -9.35 -20.43
CA ASP A 222 -8.11 -10.73 -20.77
C ASP A 222 -8.52 -11.53 -19.52
N GLY A 223 -9.28 -12.61 -19.72
CA GLY A 223 -9.80 -13.47 -18.65
C GLY A 223 -11.19 -13.06 -18.17
N ASN A 224 -11.51 -13.29 -16.89
CA ASN A 224 -12.81 -12.96 -16.31
C ASN A 224 -12.76 -11.59 -15.60
N PRO A 225 -13.30 -10.50 -16.20
CA PRO A 225 -13.30 -9.16 -15.59
C PRO A 225 -14.27 -9.04 -14.41
N ASP A 226 -15.21 -9.97 -14.26
CA ASP A 226 -16.19 -9.99 -13.17
C ASP A 226 -15.70 -10.75 -11.93
N ILE A 227 -14.43 -11.17 -11.92
CA ILE A 227 -13.86 -11.80 -10.74
C ILE A 227 -13.85 -10.83 -9.56
N THR A 228 -14.24 -11.33 -8.38
CA THR A 228 -14.19 -10.58 -7.12
C THR A 228 -13.40 -11.35 -6.08
N PHE A 229 -12.63 -10.64 -5.25
CA PHE A 229 -12.00 -11.25 -4.08
C PHE A 229 -11.76 -10.20 -2.98
N PRO A 230 -11.65 -10.62 -1.71
CA PRO A 230 -11.37 -9.69 -0.62
C PRO A 230 -9.94 -9.16 -0.70
N TYR A 231 -9.77 -7.84 -0.79
CA TYR A 231 -8.45 -7.18 -0.81
C TYR A 231 -8.50 -5.73 -0.32
N ILE A 232 -7.34 -5.07 -0.22
CA ILE A 232 -7.23 -3.66 0.13
C ILE A 232 -7.04 -2.86 -1.17
N PRO A 233 -8.06 -2.09 -1.63
CA PRO A 233 -8.04 -1.43 -2.93
C PRO A 233 -6.82 -0.52 -3.14
N VAL A 234 -6.48 0.30 -2.14
CA VAL A 234 -5.38 1.27 -2.21
C VAL A 234 -4.02 0.58 -2.45
N HIS A 235 -3.82 -0.62 -1.91
CA HIS A 235 -2.58 -1.37 -2.16
C HIS A 235 -2.51 -1.87 -3.59
N LEU A 236 -3.63 -2.37 -4.13
CA LEU A 236 -3.69 -2.82 -5.50
C LEU A 236 -3.50 -1.64 -6.46
N GLU A 237 -4.26 -0.56 -6.28
CA GLU A 237 -4.18 0.66 -7.08
C GLU A 237 -2.73 1.19 -7.18
N TYR A 238 -2.01 1.24 -6.06
CA TYR A 238 -0.60 1.64 -6.04
C TYR A 238 0.27 0.74 -6.92
N ILE A 239 0.17 -0.58 -6.74
CA ILE A 239 0.97 -1.56 -7.49
C ILE A 239 0.66 -1.47 -8.99
N ILE A 240 -0.62 -1.45 -9.35
CA ILE A 240 -1.04 -1.39 -10.74
C ILE A 240 -0.59 -0.09 -11.40
N THR A 241 -0.72 1.04 -10.71
CA THR A 241 -0.28 2.33 -11.22
C THR A 241 1.23 2.32 -11.52
N GLU A 242 2.06 1.78 -10.62
CA GLU A 242 3.50 1.69 -10.85
C GLU A 242 3.85 0.74 -12.01
N LEU A 243 3.20 -0.43 -12.08
CA LEU A 243 3.42 -1.39 -13.16
C LEU A 243 3.01 -0.84 -14.52
N LEU A 244 1.84 -0.19 -14.60
CA LEU A 244 1.35 0.42 -15.83
C LEU A 244 2.21 1.60 -16.27
N LYS A 245 2.71 2.44 -15.35
CA LYS A 245 3.67 3.50 -15.71
C LYS A 245 4.91 2.93 -16.39
N ASN A 246 5.44 1.82 -15.88
CA ASN A 246 6.61 1.18 -16.46
C ASN A 246 6.30 0.56 -17.83
N ALA A 247 5.22 -0.21 -17.93
CA ALA A 247 4.80 -0.85 -19.19
C ALA A 247 4.47 0.19 -20.27
N PHE A 248 3.66 1.20 -19.95
CA PHE A 248 3.25 2.21 -20.94
C PHE A 248 4.44 3.00 -21.43
N ARG A 249 5.36 3.38 -20.53
CA ARG A 249 6.60 4.07 -20.90
C ARG A 249 7.46 3.22 -21.83
N ALA A 250 7.71 1.96 -21.49
CA ALA A 250 8.50 1.06 -22.33
C ALA A 250 7.88 0.90 -23.72
N THR A 251 6.56 0.66 -23.76
CA THR A 251 5.76 0.55 -25.00
C THR A 251 5.93 1.78 -25.90
N ILE A 252 5.82 2.99 -25.34
CA ILE A 252 5.99 4.24 -26.11
C ILE A 252 7.43 4.41 -26.61
N GLU A 253 8.41 4.21 -25.72
CA GLU A 253 9.84 4.38 -26.07
C GLU A 253 10.28 3.43 -27.19
N ALA A 254 9.77 2.19 -27.23
CA ALA A 254 10.07 1.27 -28.33
C ALA A 254 9.37 1.63 -29.64
N ASN A 255 8.11 2.07 -29.61
CA ASN A 255 7.37 2.49 -30.81
C ASN A 255 7.92 3.78 -31.43
N LEU A 256 8.70 4.57 -30.68
CA LEU A 256 9.46 5.69 -31.24
C LEU A 256 10.74 5.23 -31.97
N SER A 257 11.24 4.03 -31.67
CA SER A 257 12.48 3.47 -32.22
C SER A 257 12.28 2.50 -33.39
N MET A 258 11.12 1.87 -33.47
CA MET A 258 10.71 0.92 -34.52
C MET A 258 9.43 1.47 -35.19
N ALA A 259 9.25 1.24 -36.49
CA ALA A 259 8.11 1.79 -37.26
C ALA A 259 6.78 1.66 -36.50
N PRO A 260 5.91 2.69 -36.53
CA PRO A 260 4.81 2.85 -35.57
C PRO A 260 3.82 1.69 -35.68
N THR A 261 3.87 0.79 -34.70
CA THR A 261 2.79 -0.14 -34.39
C THR A 261 1.99 0.40 -33.21
N GLU A 262 0.67 0.19 -33.21
CA GLU A 262 -0.14 0.42 -32.01
C GLU A 262 0.36 -0.51 -30.89
N GLY A 263 1.03 0.06 -29.89
CA GLY A 263 1.49 -0.70 -28.73
C GLY A 263 0.32 -1.07 -27.83
N GLU A 264 0.09 -2.37 -27.67
CA GLU A 264 -0.97 -2.93 -26.83
C GLU A 264 -0.39 -3.60 -25.60
N VAL A 265 -0.80 -3.15 -24.42
CA VAL A 265 -0.49 -3.78 -23.13
C VAL A 265 -1.67 -4.67 -22.73
N VAL A 266 -1.39 -5.90 -22.34
CA VAL A 266 -2.43 -6.89 -21.97
C VAL A 266 -2.36 -7.19 -20.47
N ALA A 267 -3.51 -7.10 -19.79
CA ALA A 267 -3.67 -7.48 -18.40
C ALA A 267 -4.58 -8.73 -18.31
N GLY A 268 -4.05 -9.87 -17.89
CA GLY A 268 -4.79 -11.13 -17.80
C GLY A 268 -5.12 -11.52 -16.36
N PHE A 269 -6.37 -11.95 -16.13
CA PHE A 269 -6.79 -12.61 -14.89
C PHE A 269 -6.85 -14.11 -15.09
N LEU A 270 -5.98 -14.85 -14.38
CA LEU A 270 -6.08 -16.31 -14.32
C LEU A 270 -6.85 -16.72 -13.07
N SER A 271 -7.87 -17.56 -13.26
CA SER A 271 -8.44 -18.33 -12.15
C SER A 271 -7.43 -19.39 -11.70
N GLY A 272 -7.47 -19.79 -10.42
CA GLY A 272 -6.62 -20.86 -9.89
C GLY A 272 -6.68 -22.18 -10.68
N ALA A 273 -7.81 -22.44 -11.34
CA ALA A 273 -8.01 -23.59 -12.22
C ALA A 273 -7.30 -23.46 -13.58
N GLU A 274 -7.19 -22.24 -14.12
CA GLU A 274 -6.50 -21.95 -15.40
C GLU A 274 -4.99 -21.87 -15.24
N ALA A 275 -4.49 -21.61 -14.03
CA ALA A 275 -3.07 -21.64 -13.68
C ALA A 275 -2.51 -23.07 -13.43
N GLY A 276 -3.32 -24.12 -13.65
CA GLY A 276 -2.92 -25.52 -13.45
C GLY A 276 -2.87 -25.98 -11.99
N MET A 277 -3.56 -25.29 -11.08
CA MET A 277 -3.56 -25.58 -9.64
C MET A 277 -4.85 -26.31 -9.19
N SER A 278 -4.76 -27.09 -8.12
CA SER A 278 -5.85 -27.88 -7.52
C SER A 278 -7.08 -27.03 -7.18
N PRO A 279 -8.32 -27.56 -7.33
CA PRO A 279 -9.54 -26.85 -6.95
C PRO A 279 -9.52 -26.56 -5.45
N GLY A 280 -9.48 -25.28 -5.08
CA GLY A 280 -9.47 -24.83 -3.68
C GLY A 280 -8.12 -24.25 -3.19
N GLU A 281 -7.06 -24.31 -3.99
CA GLU A 281 -5.72 -23.82 -3.59
C GLU A 281 -5.13 -22.74 -4.52
N GLY A 282 -5.73 -22.52 -5.69
CA GLY A 282 -5.20 -21.57 -6.66
C GLY A 282 -5.53 -20.13 -6.30
N GLU A 283 -4.50 -19.38 -5.89
CA GLU A 283 -4.56 -17.93 -5.75
C GLU A 283 -4.95 -17.32 -7.11
N PRO A 284 -5.75 -16.23 -7.15
CA PRO A 284 -5.87 -15.47 -8.39
C PRO A 284 -4.45 -15.10 -8.88
N MET A 285 -4.26 -14.76 -10.14
CA MET A 285 -2.96 -14.21 -10.57
C MET A 285 -3.24 -13.10 -11.56
N LEU A 286 -2.67 -11.93 -11.30
CA LEU A 286 -2.64 -10.87 -12.30
C LEU A 286 -1.36 -11.01 -13.11
N LEU A 287 -1.52 -11.14 -14.41
CA LEU A 287 -0.42 -11.11 -15.38
C LEU A 287 -0.49 -9.80 -16.16
N LEU A 288 0.56 -8.99 -16.09
CA LEU A 288 0.74 -7.85 -16.98
C LEU A 288 1.77 -8.21 -18.04
N MET A 289 1.37 -8.11 -19.31
CA MET A 289 2.19 -8.40 -20.48
C MET A 289 2.36 -7.14 -21.35
N ASP A 290 3.63 -6.82 -21.62
CA ASP A 290 4.05 -5.79 -22.58
C ASP A 290 4.70 -6.47 -23.81
N PRO A 291 4.45 -5.96 -25.04
CA PRO A 291 4.97 -6.51 -26.30
C PRO A 291 6.50 -6.59 -26.38
N ILE A 292 7.24 -5.75 -25.65
CA ILE A 292 8.71 -5.62 -25.73
C ILE A 292 9.41 -6.61 -24.79
N GLY A 293 8.70 -7.18 -23.81
CA GLY A 293 9.25 -8.22 -22.95
C GLY A 293 10.32 -7.78 -21.95
N VAL A 294 10.33 -6.50 -21.55
CA VAL A 294 11.27 -5.99 -20.54
C VAL A 294 10.60 -6.00 -19.17
N ALA A 295 10.76 -7.09 -18.44
CA ALA A 295 10.73 -7.04 -16.99
C ALA A 295 11.77 -8.02 -16.47
N GLU A 296 13.03 -7.58 -16.39
CA GLU A 296 13.92 -8.23 -15.44
C GLU A 296 13.31 -8.04 -14.04
N ARG A 297 13.21 -9.13 -13.28
CA ARG A 297 12.67 -9.16 -11.90
C ARG A 297 13.37 -8.15 -10.97
N SER A 298 14.58 -7.71 -11.33
CA SER A 298 15.38 -6.67 -10.68
C SER A 298 14.90 -5.23 -10.95
N GLN A 299 14.28 -4.95 -12.09
CA GLN A 299 13.87 -3.58 -12.50
C GLN A 299 12.50 -3.17 -11.95
N LEU A 300 11.64 -4.13 -11.59
CA LEU A 300 10.31 -3.86 -11.01
C LEU A 300 10.38 -3.29 -9.58
N LEU A 301 11.51 -3.43 -8.90
CA LEU A 301 11.75 -2.90 -7.55
C LEU A 301 12.50 -1.55 -7.56
N GLU A 302 12.88 -1.02 -8.73
CA GLU A 302 13.70 0.20 -8.84
C GLU A 302 12.93 1.48 -9.17
N VAL A 303 11.60 1.45 -9.33
CA VAL A 303 10.83 2.68 -9.61
C VAL A 303 10.02 3.08 -8.38
N VAL A 304 10.74 3.61 -7.39
CA VAL A 304 10.17 4.41 -6.30
C VAL A 304 10.70 5.83 -6.49
N PRO A 305 9.88 6.82 -6.90
CA PRO A 305 10.16 8.21 -6.56
C PRO A 305 9.88 8.49 -5.08
#